data_AF-A0AA40S075-F1
#
_entry.id   AF-A0AA40S075-F1
#
_cell.length_a   1.000
_cell.length_b   1.000
_cell.length_c   1.000
_cell.angle_alpha   90.00
_cell.angle_beta   90.00
_cell.angle_gamma   90.00
#
_symmetry.space_group_name_H-M   'P 1'
#
loop_
_entity.id
_entity.type
_entity.pdbx_description
1 polymer ?
#
loop_
_entity_poly.entity_id
_entity_poly.type
_entity_poly.pdbx_seq_one_letter_code
_entity_poly.pdbx_strand_id
1 'polypeptide(L)'
;MTMTAEQAAEWIRPDLARVVAAKEERLGSRMRAYEALGSKLGRSPTWIRKVLGRAPDVTVGLHDALNIRAAYERLCKHIADGTDAIEAENQKLRSELDAALRGDRPASARLGGAPSAAEAPAVSQRDAPASAPVAPPAAAPRLRKKASGELTELPLFGAMEPRP
;
A
#
# COMPACT_ATOMS: atom_id res chain seq x y z
N MET A 1 -9.01 -33.95 22.46
CA MET A 1 -9.81 -32.87 21.84
C MET A 1 -9.46 -32.82 20.36
N THR A 2 -10.40 -33.20 19.48
CA THR A 2 -10.24 -33.10 18.03
C THR A 2 -10.70 -31.71 17.57
N MET A 3 -9.80 -30.94 16.96
CA MET A 3 -10.12 -29.64 16.38
C MET A 3 -11.11 -29.82 15.23
N THR A 4 -12.26 -29.13 15.28
CA THR A 4 -13.24 -29.21 14.20
C THR A 4 -12.81 -28.36 13.00
N ALA A 5 -13.32 -28.64 11.80
CA ALA A 5 -13.02 -27.86 10.60
C ALA A 5 -13.42 -26.39 10.73
N GLU A 6 -14.50 -26.11 11.46
CA GLU A 6 -14.94 -24.75 11.80
C GLU A 6 -13.93 -24.04 12.72
N GLN A 7 -13.41 -24.73 13.74
CA GLN A 7 -12.36 -24.18 14.61
C GLN A 7 -11.07 -23.92 13.83
N ALA A 8 -10.72 -24.79 12.87
CA ALA A 8 -9.57 -24.59 12.00
C ALA A 8 -9.73 -23.36 11.09
N ALA A 9 -10.92 -23.16 10.52
CA ALA A 9 -11.24 -21.96 9.74
C ALA A 9 -11.11 -20.69 10.59
N GLU A 10 -11.57 -20.74 11.85
CA GLU A 10 -11.52 -19.59 12.75
C GLU A 10 -10.11 -19.22 13.17
N TRP A 11 -9.26 -20.23 13.35
CA TRP A 11 -7.87 -20.03 13.69
C TRP A 11 -7.05 -19.47 12.52
N ILE A 12 -7.36 -19.86 11.27
CA ILE A 12 -6.55 -19.48 10.10
C ILE A 12 -7.00 -18.18 9.42
N ARG A 13 -8.25 -17.74 9.62
CA ARG A 13 -8.75 -16.47 9.09
C ARG A 13 -7.86 -15.24 9.36
N PRO A 14 -7.32 -15.01 10.57
CA PRO A 14 -6.42 -13.88 10.80
C PRO A 14 -5.15 -13.95 9.94
N ASP A 15 -4.56 -15.14 9.81
CA ASP A 15 -3.38 -15.37 8.96
C ASP A 15 -3.72 -15.10 7.48
N LEU A 16 -4.87 -15.60 7.01
CA LEU A 16 -5.37 -15.35 5.67
C LEU A 16 -5.58 -13.85 5.40
N ALA A 17 -6.17 -13.12 6.36
CA ALA A 17 -6.42 -11.69 6.23
C ALA A 17 -5.13 -10.89 6.12
N ARG A 18 -4.10 -11.23 6.91
CA ARG A 18 -2.77 -10.58 6.85
C ARG A 18 -2.07 -10.83 5.52
N VAL A 19 -2.12 -12.06 5.02
CA VAL A 19 -1.54 -12.40 3.70
C VAL A 19 -2.24 -11.66 2.56
N VAL A 20 -3.57 -11.55 2.62
CA VAL A 20 -4.33 -10.77 1.63
C VAL A 20 -3.99 -9.29 1.72
N ALA A 21 -3.93 -8.71 2.92
CA ALA A 21 -3.61 -7.30 3.10
C ALA A 21 -2.23 -6.94 2.55
N ALA A 22 -1.20 -7.74 2.87
CA ALA A 22 0.15 -7.52 2.33
C ALA A 22 0.21 -7.66 0.80
N LYS A 23 -0.59 -8.56 0.23
CA LYS A 23 -0.71 -8.69 -1.23
C LYS A 23 -1.47 -7.53 -1.86
N GLU A 24 -2.51 -7.04 -1.20
CA GLU A 24 -3.31 -5.89 -1.64
C GLU A 24 -2.44 -4.64 -1.69
N GLU A 25 -1.63 -4.39 -0.65
CA GLU A 25 -0.66 -3.31 -0.59
C GLU A 25 0.33 -3.38 -1.77
N ARG A 26 0.89 -4.57 -2.03
CA ARG A 26 1.85 -4.78 -3.12
C ARG A 26 1.24 -4.65 -4.53
N LEU A 27 0.00 -5.10 -4.72
CA LEU A 27 -0.64 -5.19 -6.04
C LEU A 27 -1.59 -4.01 -6.34
N GLY A 28 -1.88 -3.18 -5.34
CA GLY A 28 -2.81 -2.05 -5.43
C GLY A 28 -4.28 -2.45 -5.60
N SER A 29 -4.63 -3.72 -5.42
CA SER A 29 -6.01 -4.20 -5.60
C SER A 29 -6.28 -5.45 -4.78
N ARG A 30 -7.35 -5.40 -4.00
CA ARG A 30 -7.84 -6.53 -3.21
C ARG A 30 -8.26 -7.72 -4.07
N MET A 31 -8.84 -7.46 -5.25
CA MET A 31 -9.23 -8.53 -6.17
C MET A 31 -8.00 -9.26 -6.73
N ARG A 32 -6.97 -8.51 -7.13
CA ARG A 32 -5.68 -9.10 -7.54
C ARG A 32 -5.00 -9.86 -6.42
N ALA A 33 -5.14 -9.42 -5.17
CA ALA A 33 -4.65 -10.16 -4.01
C ALA A 33 -5.35 -11.51 -3.85
N TYR A 34 -6.68 -11.55 -4.00
CA TYR A 34 -7.45 -12.80 -4.00
C TYR A 34 -7.06 -13.71 -5.17
N GLU A 35 -6.89 -13.18 -6.38
CA GLU A 35 -6.43 -13.95 -7.54
C GLU A 35 -5.05 -14.55 -7.33
N ALA A 36 -4.08 -13.73 -6.93
CA ALA A 36 -2.71 -14.16 -6.72
C ALA A 36 -2.57 -15.17 -5.57
N LEU A 37 -3.38 -15.04 -4.52
CA LEU A 37 -3.38 -16.00 -3.41
C LEU A 37 -4.16 -17.28 -3.77
N GLY A 38 -5.32 -17.14 -4.43
CA GLY A 38 -6.16 -18.25 -4.84
C GLY A 38 -5.43 -19.18 -5.81
N SER A 39 -4.78 -18.61 -6.82
CA SER A 39 -3.94 -19.37 -7.77
C SER A 39 -2.86 -20.21 -7.06
N LYS A 40 -2.21 -19.66 -6.01
CA LYS A 40 -1.21 -20.40 -5.23
C LYS A 40 -1.80 -21.49 -4.34
N LEU A 41 -3.02 -21.31 -3.86
CA LEU A 41 -3.72 -22.27 -3.01
C LEU A 41 -4.51 -23.31 -3.81
N GLY A 42 -4.58 -23.19 -5.14
CA GLY A 42 -5.47 -24.01 -5.97
C GLY A 42 -6.96 -23.72 -5.73
N ARG A 43 -7.28 -22.50 -5.25
CA ARG A 43 -8.64 -22.07 -4.89
C ARG A 43 -9.06 -20.84 -5.71
N SER A 44 -10.37 -20.64 -5.82
CA SER A 44 -10.88 -19.47 -6.53
C SER A 44 -10.76 -18.18 -5.68
N PRO A 45 -10.67 -17.00 -6.30
CA PRO A 45 -10.69 -15.72 -5.59
C PRO A 45 -11.96 -15.57 -4.74
N THR A 46 -13.09 -16.03 -5.28
CA THR A 46 -14.40 -16.05 -4.60
C THR A 46 -14.38 -16.91 -3.35
N TRP A 47 -13.69 -18.06 -3.36
CA TRP A 47 -13.54 -18.91 -2.17
C TRP A 47 -12.84 -18.15 -1.06
N ILE A 48 -11.73 -17.44 -1.35
CA ILE A 48 -11.02 -16.63 -0.35
C ILE A 48 -11.93 -15.55 0.24
N ARG A 49 -12.68 -14.85 -0.61
CA ARG A 49 -13.64 -13.83 -0.17
C ARG A 49 -14.68 -14.42 0.78
N LYS A 50 -15.21 -15.60 0.47
CA LYS A 50 -16.20 -16.29 1.30
C LYS A 50 -15.62 -16.77 2.63
N VAL A 51 -14.39 -17.31 2.64
CA VAL A 51 -13.70 -17.69 3.89
C VAL A 51 -13.51 -16.48 4.81
N LEU A 52 -13.06 -15.35 4.27
CA LEU A 52 -12.91 -14.11 5.04
C LEU A 52 -14.25 -13.53 5.50
N GLY A 53 -15.29 -13.64 4.65
CA GLY A 53 -16.65 -13.19 4.93
C GLY A 53 -17.47 -14.12 5.81
N ARG A 54 -16.89 -15.20 6.34
CA ARG A 54 -17.57 -16.20 7.18
C ARG A 54 -18.80 -16.84 6.54
N ALA A 55 -18.78 -17.03 5.22
CA ALA A 55 -19.91 -17.63 4.53
C ALA A 55 -20.08 -19.12 4.97
N PRO A 56 -21.30 -19.56 5.32
CA PRO A 56 -21.54 -20.90 5.89
C PRO A 56 -21.41 -22.03 4.86
N ASP A 57 -21.40 -21.71 3.57
CA ASP A 57 -21.28 -22.66 2.46
C ASP A 57 -19.83 -23.01 2.11
N VAL A 58 -18.85 -22.45 2.83
CA VAL A 58 -17.44 -22.66 2.55
C VAL A 58 -16.71 -23.27 3.72
N THR A 59 -16.10 -24.42 3.46
CA THR A 59 -15.23 -25.12 4.41
C THR A 59 -13.76 -24.86 4.09
N VAL A 60 -12.95 -24.86 5.14
CA VAL A 60 -11.49 -24.82 5.04
C VAL A 60 -10.98 -26.20 5.40
N GLY A 61 -10.41 -26.90 4.42
CA GLY A 61 -9.78 -28.20 4.66
C GLY A 61 -8.46 -28.04 5.41
N LEU A 62 -7.99 -29.11 6.04
CA LEU A 62 -6.68 -29.11 6.72
C LEU A 62 -5.54 -28.69 5.78
N HIS A 63 -5.57 -29.15 4.53
CA HIS A 63 -4.58 -28.78 3.52
C HIS A 63 -4.58 -27.27 3.24
N ASP A 64 -5.76 -26.66 3.11
CA ASP A 64 -5.88 -25.22 2.90
C ASP A 64 -5.34 -24.45 4.11
N ALA A 65 -5.66 -24.90 5.33
CA ALA A 65 -5.19 -24.28 6.55
C ALA A 65 -3.66 -24.29 6.66
N LEU A 66 -3.02 -25.42 6.37
CA LEU A 66 -1.55 -25.54 6.37
C LEU A 66 -0.90 -24.67 5.29
N ASN A 67 -1.49 -24.63 4.09
CA ASN A 67 -0.96 -23.80 3.01
C ASN A 67 -1.07 -22.30 3.31
N ILE A 68 -2.19 -21.87 3.92
CA ILE A 68 -2.37 -20.48 4.36
C ILE A 68 -1.34 -20.15 5.45
N ARG A 69 -1.15 -21.06 6.43
CA ARG A 69 -0.17 -20.86 7.49
C ARG A 69 1.24 -20.71 6.94
N ALA A 70 1.65 -21.60 6.03
CA ALA A 70 2.94 -21.51 5.37
C ALA A 70 3.09 -20.22 4.54
N ALA A 71 2.00 -19.73 3.91
CA ALA A 71 2.02 -18.46 3.21
C ALA A 71 2.21 -17.27 4.16
N TYR A 72 1.58 -17.32 5.33
CA TYR A 72 1.75 -16.33 6.38
C TYR A 72 3.16 -16.34 6.98
N GLU A 73 3.73 -17.50 7.26
CA GLU A 73 5.11 -17.62 7.79
C GLU A 73 6.14 -17.09 6.81
N ARG A 74 5.97 -17.33 5.49
CA ARG A 74 6.81 -16.73 4.46
C ARG A 74 6.70 -15.20 4.43
N LEU A 75 5.51 -14.66 4.66
CA LEU A 75 5.31 -13.21 4.76
C LEU A 75 6.04 -12.65 5.98
N CYS A 76 5.88 -13.27 7.15
CA CYS A 76 6.58 -12.85 8.37
C CYS A 76 8.10 -12.88 8.17
N LYS A 77 8.63 -13.95 7.58
CA LYS A 77 10.06 -14.05 7.26
C LYS A 77 10.51 -12.93 6.33
N HIS A 78 9.77 -12.67 5.26
CA HIS A 78 10.12 -11.59 4.32
C HIS A 78 10.14 -10.21 4.98
N ILE A 79 9.20 -9.93 5.89
CA ILE A 79 9.17 -8.66 6.64
C ILE A 79 10.36 -8.57 7.59
N ALA A 80 10.69 -9.65 8.30
CA ALA A 80 11.86 -9.71 9.18
C ALA A 80 13.16 -9.48 8.40
N ASP A 81 13.37 -10.22 7.31
CA ASP A 81 14.54 -10.07 6.44
C ASP A 81 14.66 -8.64 5.88
N GLY A 82 13.53 -8.00 5.55
CA GLY A 82 13.50 -6.61 5.08
C GLY A 82 13.86 -5.60 6.17
N THR A 83 13.45 -5.86 7.42
CA THR A 83 13.76 -5.00 8.57
C THR A 83 15.26 -5.07 8.89
N ASP A 84 15.84 -6.27 8.91
CA ASP A 84 17.27 -6.48 9.14
C ASP A 84 18.12 -5.75 8.07
N ALA A 85 17.68 -5.78 6.81
CA ALA A 85 18.36 -5.07 5.72
C ALA A 85 18.32 -3.54 5.91
N ILE A 86 17.17 -3.00 6.32
CA ILE A 86 17.00 -1.56 6.59
C ILE A 86 17.85 -1.13 7.80
N GLU A 87 17.91 -1.95 8.85
CA GLU A 87 18.74 -1.66 10.02
C GLU A 87 20.24 -1.65 9.66
N ALA A 88 20.70 -2.60 8.87
CA ALA A 88 22.07 -2.66 8.38
C ALA A 88 22.43 -1.43 7.51
N GLU A 89 21.53 -1.02 6.62
CA GLU A 89 21.72 0.19 5.81
C GLU A 89 21.75 1.46 6.67
N ASN A 90 20.85 1.58 7.65
CA ASN A 90 20.85 2.71 8.58
C ASN A 90 22.13 2.77 9.42
N GLN A 91 22.65 1.62 9.87
CA GLN A 91 23.91 1.59 10.60
C GLN A 91 25.09 2.01 9.73
N LYS A 92 25.11 1.59 8.46
CA LYS A 92 26.10 2.04 7.49
C LYS A 92 26.03 3.56 7.29
N LEU A 93 24.83 4.11 7.03
CA LEU A 93 24.63 5.56 6.87
C LEU A 93 25.06 6.35 8.11
N ARG A 94 24.78 5.85 9.32
CA ARG A 94 25.24 6.46 10.58
C ARG A 94 26.76 6.45 10.68
N SER A 95 27.42 5.36 10.30
CA SER A 95 28.88 5.27 10.33
C SER A 95 29.54 6.21 9.32
N GLU A 96 28.94 6.38 8.13
CA GLU A 96 29.40 7.33 7.11
C GLU A 96 29.20 8.78 7.58
N LEU A 97 28.05 9.08 8.19
CA LEU A 97 27.77 10.40 8.78
C LEU A 97 28.73 10.73 9.92
N ASP A 98 28.98 9.79 10.83
CA ASP A 98 29.96 9.95 11.91
C ASP A 98 31.39 10.16 11.37
N ALA A 99 31.76 9.45 10.30
CA ALA A 99 33.06 9.63 9.65
C ALA A 99 33.17 11.01 8.98
N ALA A 100 32.12 11.46 8.30
CA ALA A 100 32.06 12.78 7.69
C ALA A 100 32.15 13.90 8.75
N LEU A 101 31.39 13.81 9.84
CA LEU A 101 31.41 14.79 10.93
C LEU A 101 32.74 14.85 11.68
N ARG A 102 33.46 13.72 11.78
CA ARG A 102 34.83 13.70 12.36
C ARG A 102 35.88 14.23 11.38
N GLY A 103 35.70 13.98 10.09
CA GLY A 103 36.58 14.49 9.02
C GLY A 103 36.48 16.00 8.82
N ASP A 104 35.32 16.59 9.11
CA ASP A 104 35.02 18.02 8.88
C ASP A 104 35.17 18.89 10.14
N ARG A 105 35.98 18.46 11.12
CA ARG A 105 36.35 19.31 12.26
C ARG A 105 37.71 19.96 11.99
N PRO A 106 37.78 21.14 11.35
CA PRO A 106 38.99 21.93 11.41
C PRO A 106 39.26 22.25 12.89
N ALA A 107 40.47 21.92 13.36
CA ALA A 107 40.99 22.27 14.67
C ALA A 107 41.23 23.80 14.83
N SER A 108 40.36 24.61 14.24
CA SER A 108 40.50 26.06 14.06
C SER A 108 39.27 26.81 14.58
N ALA A 109 38.76 26.42 15.74
CA ALA A 109 37.87 27.26 16.55
C ALA A 109 38.61 27.70 17.82
N ARG A 110 39.76 28.34 17.62
CA ARG A 110 40.43 29.20 18.61
C ARG A 110 40.79 30.53 17.96
N LEU A 111 39.78 31.33 17.63
CA LEU A 111 39.86 32.78 17.42
C LEU A 111 38.47 33.29 17.86
N GLY A 112 38.28 34.08 18.91
CA GLY A 112 39.06 35.26 19.25
C GLY A 112 38.65 36.39 18.31
N GLY A 113 37.61 37.13 18.68
CA GLY A 113 37.26 38.43 18.07
C GLY A 113 36.00 38.45 17.20
N ALA A 114 34.94 39.04 17.74
CA ALA A 114 33.94 39.72 16.91
C ALA A 114 34.62 40.90 16.20
N PRO A 115 34.21 41.22 14.96
CA PRO A 115 33.42 42.45 14.85
C PRO A 115 32.31 42.42 13.78
N SER A 116 31.31 43.24 14.09
CA SER A 116 30.49 44.11 13.24
C SER A 116 29.71 43.55 12.05
N ALA A 117 28.40 43.69 12.18
CA ALA A 117 27.45 43.81 11.08
C ALA A 117 27.92 44.90 10.08
N ALA A 118 27.92 44.54 8.80
CA ALA A 118 27.85 45.48 7.69
C ALA A 118 27.33 44.75 6.44
N GLU A 119 26.20 45.27 5.95
CA GLU A 119 25.72 45.24 4.56
C GLU A 119 25.50 43.92 3.82
N ALA A 120 24.22 43.59 3.68
CA ALA A 120 23.69 42.84 2.55
C ALA A 120 23.74 43.70 1.27
N PRO A 121 24.23 43.17 0.14
CA PRO A 121 23.91 43.70 -1.18
C PRO A 121 22.74 42.93 -1.81
N ALA A 122 22.01 43.68 -2.60
CA ALA A 122 20.69 43.41 -3.14
C ALA A 122 20.59 42.24 -4.13
N VAL A 123 19.42 41.60 -4.05
CA VAL A 123 18.67 40.87 -5.08
C VAL A 123 19.15 41.11 -6.51
N SER A 124 19.68 40.07 -7.16
CA SER A 124 19.69 39.96 -8.62
C SER A 124 18.56 39.05 -9.05
N GLN A 125 17.47 39.66 -9.53
CA GLN A 125 16.39 38.98 -10.23
C GLN A 125 16.97 38.29 -11.46
N ARG A 126 16.88 36.96 -11.52
CA ARG A 126 17.05 36.24 -12.78
C ARG A 126 15.72 36.24 -13.50
N ASP A 127 15.67 36.99 -14.60
CA ASP A 127 14.60 36.94 -15.59
C ASP A 127 14.35 35.49 -16.04
N ALA A 128 13.10 35.07 -15.94
CA ALA A 128 12.62 33.82 -16.47
C ALA A 128 12.47 33.93 -18.00
N PRO A 129 13.07 33.03 -18.80
CA PRO A 129 12.72 32.94 -20.21
C PRO A 129 11.33 32.32 -20.38
N ALA A 130 10.54 32.99 -21.21
CA ALA A 130 9.12 32.78 -21.47
C ALA A 130 8.74 31.33 -21.86
N SER A 131 7.58 30.92 -21.35
CA SER A 131 6.86 29.70 -21.68
C SER A 131 6.65 29.54 -23.19
N ALA A 132 7.07 28.39 -23.75
CA ALA A 132 6.70 27.96 -25.09
C ALA A 132 5.20 27.56 -25.12
N PRO A 133 4.44 27.91 -26.17
CA PRO A 133 3.04 27.51 -26.29
C PRO A 133 2.94 26.01 -26.61
N VAL A 134 2.32 25.26 -25.69
CA VAL A 134 1.94 23.87 -25.89
C VAL A 134 0.72 23.83 -26.82
N ALA A 135 0.90 23.27 -28.01
CA ALA A 135 -0.20 22.99 -28.93
C ALA A 135 -1.13 21.90 -28.34
N PRO A 136 -2.47 22.06 -28.42
CA PRO A 136 -3.40 21.06 -27.91
C PRO A 136 -3.41 19.81 -28.79
N PRO A 137 -3.43 18.59 -28.22
CA PRO A 137 -3.60 17.36 -28.99
C PRO A 137 -5.01 17.32 -29.62
N ALA A 138 -5.06 17.03 -30.91
CA ALA A 138 -6.28 16.90 -31.70
C ALA A 138 -7.20 15.80 -31.15
N ALA A 139 -8.49 16.13 -31.12
CA ALA A 139 -9.57 15.30 -30.59
C ALA A 139 -9.71 13.95 -31.31
N ALA A 140 -9.72 12.85 -30.55
CA ALA A 140 -10.14 11.54 -31.03
C ALA A 140 -11.67 11.49 -31.24
N PRO A 141 -12.17 10.77 -32.27
CA PRO A 141 -13.58 10.76 -32.62
C PRO A 141 -14.43 10.01 -31.58
N ARG A 142 -15.43 10.71 -31.03
CA ARG A 142 -16.42 10.13 -30.11
C ARG A 142 -17.41 9.25 -30.89
N LEU A 143 -17.31 7.93 -30.70
CA LEU A 143 -18.33 6.99 -31.17
C LEU A 143 -19.59 7.17 -30.32
N ARG A 144 -20.58 7.88 -30.86
CA ARG A 144 -21.93 7.98 -30.29
C ARG A 144 -22.62 6.63 -30.40
N LYS A 145 -22.95 5.99 -29.27
CA LYS A 145 -23.99 4.95 -29.23
C LYS A 145 -25.24 5.56 -28.62
N LYS A 146 -26.25 5.80 -29.48
CA LYS A 146 -27.63 6.09 -29.07
C LYS A 146 -28.16 4.86 -28.34
N ALA A 147 -28.55 5.02 -27.08
CA ALA A 147 -29.55 4.17 -26.46
C ALA A 147 -30.69 5.10 -26.06
N SER A 148 -31.74 5.07 -26.87
CA SER A 148 -33.06 5.56 -26.50
C SER A 148 -33.64 4.57 -25.49
N GLY A 149 -34.05 5.07 -24.33
CA GLY A 149 -34.69 4.29 -23.28
C GLY A 149 -34.83 5.17 -22.04
N GLU A 150 -36.07 5.37 -21.61
CA GLU A 150 -36.54 6.45 -20.74
C GLU A 150 -35.87 6.50 -19.36
N LEU A 151 -35.65 7.73 -18.89
CA LEU A 151 -35.02 8.11 -17.62
C LEU A 151 -36.05 8.26 -16.49
N THR A 152 -37.07 7.42 -16.50
CA THR A 152 -38.13 7.39 -15.48
C THR A 152 -38.09 6.00 -14.86
N GLU A 153 -38.29 5.89 -13.53
CA GLU A 153 -38.11 4.67 -12.70
C GLU A 153 -36.72 4.52 -12.04
N LEU A 154 -36.23 5.58 -11.37
CA LEU A 154 -35.39 5.40 -10.19
C LEU A 154 -36.32 5.22 -8.98
N PRO A 155 -36.38 4.06 -8.29
CA PRO A 155 -36.96 4.02 -6.96
C PRO A 155 -35.96 4.65 -5.99
N LEU A 156 -35.99 5.99 -5.88
CA LEU A 156 -35.50 6.68 -4.70
C LEU A 156 -36.41 6.26 -3.52
N PHE A 157 -35.87 5.43 -2.65
CA PHE A 157 -36.34 5.18 -1.27
C PHE A 157 -37.80 4.72 -1.12
N GLY A 158 -38.01 3.41 -1.27
CA GLY A 158 -39.15 2.74 -0.65
C GLY A 158 -38.90 2.44 0.83
N ALA A 159 -39.91 2.75 1.65
CA ALA A 159 -40.17 2.28 3.01
C ALA A 159 -39.43 2.94 4.20
N MET A 160 -40.02 4.02 4.70
CA MET A 160 -40.10 4.26 6.15
C MET A 160 -41.53 4.71 6.49
N GLU A 161 -42.41 3.75 6.74
CA GLU A 161 -43.53 3.97 7.68
C GLU A 161 -43.00 3.83 9.11
N PRO A 162 -43.57 4.60 10.05
CA PRO A 162 -44.20 3.90 11.16
C PRO A 162 -45.61 4.40 11.48
N ARG A 163 -46.54 3.45 11.59
CA ARG A 163 -47.81 3.50 12.35
C ARG A 163 -47.54 3.83 13.84
N PRO A 164 -48.53 4.19 14.70
CA PRO A 164 -49.98 3.93 14.64
C PRO A 164 -50.86 5.07 14.14
#